data_AF-A0A852TJL7-F1
#
_entry.id   AF-A0A852TJL7-F1
#
_cell.length_a   1.000
_cell.length_b   1.000
_cell.length_c   1.000
_cell.angle_alpha   90.00
_cell.angle_beta   90.00
_cell.angle_gamma   90.00
#
_symmetry.space_group_name_H-M   'P 1'
#
loop_
_entity.id
_entity.type
_entity.pdbx_description
1 polymer ?
#
loop_
_entity_poly.entity_id
_entity_poly.type
_entity_poly.pdbx_seq_one_letter_code
_entity_poly.pdbx_strand_id
1 'polypeptide(L)'
;MAENVNLIIDATDNFETRMIINDVSQKVGVPWIYGACVGSYGISYTIIPEKTPCLSCILETVPLGGLTCDTAGIIHPAVNMVVSHQISEALKILVGDWDSLRNKLVSFDLWKNHYTSINVDKLKNEDCPTCGVKRTYPFLSFENQTKSAVLCGRDSVQIRPSVPVVRNLEALEKLLINQGGTVQRNPYLLSYTVDTHRLVIFKDGRVLVHGTKDITEAKSLYHKYLG
;
A
#
# COMPACT_ATOMS: atom_id res chain seq x y z
N MET A 1 15.19 7.70 -11.26
CA MET A 1 14.56 6.37 -11.50
C MET A 1 13.47 6.41 -12.58
N ALA A 2 12.70 7.50 -12.75
CA ALA A 2 11.65 7.60 -13.78
C ALA A 2 11.90 8.68 -14.85
N GLU A 3 13.10 9.26 -14.93
CA GLU A 3 13.45 10.19 -16.00
C GLU A 3 13.47 9.40 -17.33
N ASN A 4 12.71 9.86 -18.33
CA ASN A 4 12.45 9.18 -19.61
C ASN A 4 11.48 7.99 -19.60
N VAL A 5 10.57 7.91 -18.63
CA VAL A 5 9.47 6.92 -18.62
C VAL A 5 8.16 7.58 -19.06
N ASN A 6 7.40 6.94 -19.96
CA ASN A 6 6.11 7.46 -20.42
C ASN A 6 4.93 7.10 -19.49
N LEU A 7 5.04 6.00 -18.76
CA LEU A 7 3.98 5.44 -17.93
C LEU A 7 4.57 4.50 -16.87
N ILE A 8 4.03 4.53 -15.65
CA ILE A 8 4.38 3.58 -14.59
C ILE A 8 3.20 2.62 -14.36
N ILE A 9 3.48 1.33 -14.18
CA ILE A 9 2.48 0.31 -13.83
C ILE A 9 2.79 -0.22 -12.43
N ASP A 10 1.79 -0.20 -11.55
CA ASP A 10 1.91 -0.80 -10.23
C ASP A 10 1.71 -2.32 -10.28
N ALA A 11 2.78 -3.06 -9.99
CA ALA A 11 2.74 -4.51 -9.78
C ALA A 11 3.26 -4.87 -8.39
N THR A 12 3.16 -3.95 -7.43
CA THR A 12 3.70 -4.08 -6.08
C THR A 12 2.67 -4.64 -5.11
N ASP A 13 3.15 -5.29 -4.06
CA ASP A 13 2.35 -5.96 -3.04
C ASP A 13 2.25 -5.19 -1.71
N ASN A 14 3.03 -4.12 -1.55
CA ASN A 14 3.16 -3.39 -0.28
C ASN A 14 2.82 -1.91 -0.42
N PHE A 15 2.27 -1.35 0.65
CA PHE A 15 1.75 0.00 0.66
C PHE A 15 2.84 1.08 0.56
N GLU A 16 3.98 0.88 1.24
CA GLU A 16 5.08 1.86 1.25
C GLU A 16 5.60 2.12 -0.16
N THR A 17 5.81 1.06 -0.96
CA THR A 17 6.27 1.21 -2.35
C THR A 17 5.25 1.95 -3.21
N ARG A 18 3.95 1.70 -3.02
CA ARG A 18 2.88 2.41 -3.74
C ARG A 18 2.89 3.90 -3.44
N MET A 19 3.12 4.28 -2.18
CA MET A 19 3.19 5.69 -1.80
C MET A 19 4.47 6.36 -2.33
N ILE A 20 5.58 5.63 -2.40
CA ILE A 20 6.80 6.10 -3.08
C ILE A 20 6.52 6.32 -4.58
N ILE A 21 5.90 5.36 -5.27
CA ILE A 21 5.52 5.50 -6.69
C ILE A 21 4.61 6.71 -6.87
N ASN A 22 3.61 6.89 -6.00
CA ASN A 22 2.70 8.02 -6.03
C ASN A 22 3.44 9.36 -5.98
N ASP A 23 4.35 9.52 -5.03
CA ASP A 23 5.13 10.75 -4.92
C ASP A 23 6.11 10.94 -6.09
N VAL A 24 6.77 9.88 -6.57
CA VAL A 24 7.62 9.95 -7.77
C VAL A 24 6.80 10.42 -8.97
N SER A 25 5.65 9.79 -9.22
CA SER A 25 4.74 10.12 -10.33
C SER A 25 4.35 11.60 -10.31
N GLN A 26 3.92 12.13 -9.16
CA GLN A 26 3.57 13.55 -9.03
C GLN A 26 4.78 14.47 -9.21
N LYS A 27 5.96 14.06 -8.73
CA LYS A 27 7.19 14.86 -8.83
C LYS A 27 7.72 14.95 -10.26
N VAL A 28 7.65 13.87 -11.04
CA VAL A 28 8.18 13.83 -12.41
C VAL A 28 7.12 14.08 -13.49
N GLY A 29 5.84 14.18 -13.11
CA GLY A 29 4.73 14.40 -14.06
C GLY A 29 4.40 13.19 -14.94
N VAL A 30 4.78 11.98 -14.52
CA VAL A 30 4.55 10.74 -15.28
C VAL A 30 3.28 10.07 -14.77
N PRO A 31 2.29 9.74 -15.63
CA PRO A 31 1.09 9.03 -15.22
C PRO A 31 1.44 7.63 -14.70
N TRP A 32 0.59 7.10 -13.81
CA TRP A 32 0.73 5.73 -13.34
C TRP A 32 -0.61 5.04 -13.14
N ILE A 33 -0.61 3.72 -13.25
CA ILE A 33 -1.82 2.92 -13.15
C ILE A 33 -1.73 2.05 -11.91
N TYR A 34 -2.48 2.48 -10.89
CA TYR A 34 -2.66 1.74 -9.65
C TYR A 34 -3.47 0.47 -9.90
N GLY A 35 -2.97 -0.64 -9.36
CA GLY A 35 -3.63 -1.94 -9.37
C GLY A 35 -3.34 -2.66 -8.07
N ALA A 36 -4.37 -3.19 -7.41
CA ALA A 36 -4.20 -4.03 -6.24
C ALA A 36 -5.28 -5.10 -6.19
N CYS A 37 -4.97 -6.24 -5.57
CA CYS A 37 -5.90 -7.34 -5.39
C CYS A 37 -5.55 -8.15 -4.16
N VAL A 38 -6.55 -8.77 -3.55
CA VAL A 38 -6.43 -9.63 -2.36
C VAL A 38 -7.65 -10.55 -2.30
N GLY A 39 -7.45 -11.85 -2.06
CA GLY A 39 -8.52 -12.85 -2.18
C GLY A 39 -9.14 -12.81 -3.59
N SER A 40 -10.45 -12.53 -3.66
CA SER A 40 -11.22 -12.32 -4.90
C SER A 40 -11.45 -10.86 -5.26
N TYR A 41 -10.99 -9.93 -4.42
CA TYR A 41 -11.20 -8.50 -4.59
C TYR A 41 -10.08 -7.89 -5.45
N GLY A 42 -10.43 -6.95 -6.32
CA GLY A 42 -9.49 -6.17 -7.10
C GLY A 42 -9.91 -4.70 -7.21
N ILE A 43 -8.92 -3.84 -7.43
CA ILE A 43 -9.10 -2.40 -7.61
C ILE A 43 -8.11 -1.88 -8.66
N SER A 44 -8.56 -0.94 -9.50
CA SER A 44 -7.70 -0.29 -10.50
C SER A 44 -8.10 1.17 -10.74
N TYR A 45 -7.11 2.05 -10.80
CA TYR A 45 -7.30 3.46 -11.11
C TYR A 45 -6.11 4.05 -11.88
N THR A 46 -6.42 4.92 -12.84
CA THR A 46 -5.43 5.66 -13.64
C THR A 46 -5.18 7.01 -12.98
N ILE A 47 -3.96 7.25 -12.52
CA ILE A 47 -3.54 8.49 -11.87
C ILE A 47 -2.73 9.32 -12.87
N ILE A 48 -3.26 10.49 -13.19
CA ILE A 48 -2.65 11.48 -14.09
C ILE A 48 -2.30 12.71 -13.24
N PRO A 49 -1.01 13.01 -13.04
CA PRO A 49 -0.56 14.22 -12.34
C PRO A 49 -1.28 15.47 -12.83
N GLU A 50 -1.56 16.40 -11.91
CA GLU A 50 -2.36 17.62 -12.13
C GLU A 50 -3.83 17.43 -12.53
N LYS A 51 -4.24 16.28 -13.05
CA LYS A 51 -5.61 16.05 -13.55
C LYS A 51 -6.47 15.29 -12.56
N THR A 52 -6.00 14.16 -12.06
CA THR A 52 -6.76 13.27 -11.16
C THR A 52 -6.31 13.43 -9.71
N PRO A 53 -7.09 12.97 -8.70
CA PRO A 53 -6.56 12.72 -7.37
C PRO A 53 -5.37 11.75 -7.44
N CYS A 54 -4.37 11.97 -6.58
CA CYS A 54 -3.30 11.01 -6.36
C CYS A 54 -3.75 9.91 -5.39
N LEU A 55 -2.91 8.89 -5.20
CA LEU A 55 -3.25 7.78 -4.29
C LEU A 55 -3.50 8.26 -2.86
N SER A 56 -2.68 9.19 -2.32
CA SER A 56 -2.88 9.78 -0.98
C SER A 56 -4.30 10.35 -0.80
N CYS A 57 -4.81 11.10 -1.78
CA CYS A 57 -6.17 11.66 -1.76
C CYS A 57 -7.26 10.58 -1.72
N ILE A 58 -7.07 9.49 -2.48
CA ILE A 58 -8.03 8.39 -2.52
C ILE A 58 -8.08 7.66 -1.17
N LEU A 59 -6.91 7.46 -0.55
CA LEU A 59 -6.76 6.69 0.68
C LEU A 59 -7.23 7.39 1.94
N GLU A 60 -7.23 8.72 1.97
CA GLU A 60 -7.81 9.48 3.08
C GLU A 60 -9.31 9.16 3.26
N THR A 61 -9.99 8.76 2.19
CA THR A 61 -11.44 8.51 2.18
C THR A 61 -11.78 7.03 2.03
N VAL A 62 -10.95 6.25 1.34
CA VAL A 62 -11.19 4.82 1.09
C VAL A 62 -10.34 3.98 2.04
N PRO A 63 -10.93 3.26 3.00
CA PRO A 63 -10.16 2.36 3.85
C PRO A 63 -9.64 1.20 3.00
N LEU A 64 -8.34 1.19 2.70
CA LEU A 64 -7.68 -0.03 2.23
C LEU A 64 -7.50 -0.95 3.43
N GLY A 65 -8.14 -2.12 3.38
CA GLY A 65 -8.01 -3.15 4.41
C GLY A 65 -6.57 -3.64 4.54
N GLY A 66 -6.17 -3.98 5.77
CA GLY A 66 -4.81 -4.44 6.13
C GLY A 66 -4.54 -5.92 5.86
N LEU A 67 -5.20 -6.53 4.87
CA LEU A 67 -4.90 -7.90 4.43
C LEU A 67 -3.99 -7.85 3.21
N THR A 68 -2.96 -8.69 3.20
CA THR A 68 -1.99 -8.82 2.10
C THR A 68 -2.24 -10.11 1.32
N CYS A 69 -1.72 -10.18 0.09
CA CYS A 69 -1.73 -11.41 -0.71
C CYS A 69 -1.16 -12.60 0.07
N ASP A 70 -0.14 -12.35 0.88
CA ASP A 70 0.54 -13.36 1.69
C ASP A 70 -0.29 -13.90 2.86
N THR A 71 -1.32 -13.17 3.29
CA THR A 71 -2.11 -13.51 4.48
C THR A 71 -3.54 -13.94 4.15
N ALA A 72 -4.14 -13.36 3.11
CA ALA A 72 -5.48 -13.74 2.64
C ALA A 72 -5.45 -14.65 1.41
N GLY A 73 -4.29 -14.88 0.80
CA GLY A 73 -4.16 -15.49 -0.51
C GLY A 73 -4.70 -14.57 -1.61
N ILE A 74 -4.55 -15.03 -2.86
CA ILE A 74 -5.13 -14.36 -4.02
C ILE A 74 -5.53 -15.38 -5.08
N ILE A 75 -6.72 -15.25 -5.64
CA ILE A 75 -7.15 -16.10 -6.75
C ILE A 75 -6.68 -15.50 -8.08
N HIS A 76 -6.14 -16.35 -8.96
CA HIS A 76 -5.61 -15.93 -10.26
C HIS A 76 -6.59 -15.12 -11.13
N PRO A 77 -7.91 -15.40 -11.15
CA PRO A 77 -8.87 -14.57 -11.89
C PRO A 77 -8.91 -13.10 -11.45
N ALA A 78 -8.70 -12.80 -10.15
CA ALA A 78 -8.69 -11.43 -9.65
C ALA A 78 -7.48 -10.66 -10.21
N VAL A 79 -6.31 -11.31 -10.23
CA VAL A 79 -5.09 -10.77 -10.85
C VAL A 79 -5.34 -10.47 -12.34
N ASN A 80 -5.89 -11.42 -13.08
CA ASN A 80 -6.14 -11.26 -14.52
C ASN A 80 -7.05 -10.07 -14.83
N MET A 81 -8.09 -9.85 -14.02
CA MET A 81 -8.99 -8.73 -14.20
C MET A 81 -8.31 -7.38 -13.86
N VAL A 82 -7.52 -7.30 -12.79
CA VAL A 82 -6.73 -6.08 -12.47
C VAL A 82 -5.74 -5.77 -13.60
N VAL A 83 -4.98 -6.77 -14.04
CA VAL A 83 -4.01 -6.63 -15.13
C VAL A 83 -4.69 -6.21 -16.43
N SER A 84 -5.86 -6.78 -16.75
CA SER A 84 -6.63 -6.37 -17.93
C SER A 84 -7.04 -4.90 -17.88
N HIS A 85 -7.47 -4.41 -16.71
CA HIS A 85 -7.75 -2.99 -16.51
C HIS A 85 -6.50 -2.12 -16.64
N GLN A 86 -5.36 -2.56 -16.08
CA GLN A 86 -4.11 -1.82 -16.17
C GLN A 86 -3.59 -1.72 -17.61
N ILE A 87 -3.51 -2.85 -18.32
CA ILE A 87 -3.01 -2.89 -19.70
C ILE A 87 -3.93 -2.08 -20.63
N SER A 88 -5.24 -2.15 -20.45
CA SER A 88 -6.17 -1.37 -21.28
C SER A 88 -5.96 0.13 -21.15
N GLU A 89 -5.75 0.63 -19.92
CA GLU A 89 -5.46 2.05 -19.70
C GLU A 89 -4.04 2.42 -20.17
N ALA A 90 -3.08 1.49 -20.02
CA ALA A 90 -1.73 1.69 -20.52
C ALA A 90 -1.70 1.87 -22.04
N LEU A 91 -2.38 1.00 -22.79
CA LEU A 91 -2.48 1.09 -24.24
C LEU A 91 -3.08 2.43 -24.67
N LYS A 92 -4.19 2.86 -24.05
CA LYS A 92 -4.82 4.17 -24.34
C LYS A 92 -3.85 5.34 -24.14
N ILE A 93 -3.10 5.34 -23.03
CA ILE A 93 -2.09 6.37 -22.75
C ILE A 93 -0.99 6.34 -23.81
N LEU A 94 -0.46 5.16 -24.13
CA LEU A 94 0.69 5.00 -25.05
C LEU A 94 0.34 5.35 -26.50
N VAL A 95 -0.91 5.16 -26.93
CA VAL A 95 -1.38 5.60 -28.25
C VAL A 95 -1.87 7.06 -28.27
N GLY A 96 -1.90 7.73 -27.11
CA GLY A 96 -2.35 9.12 -26.99
C GLY A 96 -3.88 9.31 -26.97
N ASP A 97 -4.66 8.24 -26.76
CA ASP A 97 -6.12 8.31 -26.66
C ASP A 97 -6.56 8.60 -25.22
N TRP A 98 -6.38 9.86 -24.81
CA TRP A 98 -6.66 10.32 -23.45
C TRP A 98 -8.16 10.42 -23.14
N ASP A 99 -9.00 10.56 -24.17
CA ASP A 99 -10.45 10.72 -24.01
C ASP A 99 -11.14 9.38 -23.69
N SER A 100 -10.55 8.27 -24.14
CA SER A 100 -11.03 6.91 -23.85
C SER A 100 -10.65 6.42 -22.44
N LEU A 101 -9.90 7.18 -21.65
CA LEU A 101 -9.53 6.79 -20.29
C LEU A 101 -10.75 6.70 -19.39
N ARG A 102 -10.76 5.70 -18.50
CA ARG A 102 -11.94 5.34 -17.73
C ARG A 102 -12.41 6.45 -16.76
N ASN A 103 -11.50 7.31 -16.30
CA ASN A 103 -11.74 8.42 -15.36
C ASN A 103 -12.56 8.02 -14.11
N LYS A 104 -12.51 6.75 -13.71
CA LYS A 104 -13.23 6.20 -12.56
C LYS A 104 -12.37 5.15 -11.86
N LEU A 105 -12.45 5.15 -10.54
CA LEU A 105 -11.92 4.06 -9.72
C LEU A 105 -12.84 2.86 -9.89
N VAL A 106 -12.27 1.74 -10.30
CA VAL A 106 -13.00 0.48 -10.43
C VAL A 106 -12.57 -0.45 -9.33
N SER A 107 -13.55 -1.10 -8.71
CA SER A 107 -13.33 -2.21 -7.80
C SER A 107 -14.31 -3.33 -8.09
N PHE A 108 -13.91 -4.56 -7.74
CA PHE A 108 -14.73 -5.74 -7.97
C PHE A 108 -14.40 -6.82 -6.93
N ASP A 109 -15.37 -7.69 -6.68
CA ASP A 109 -15.20 -8.94 -5.95
C ASP A 109 -15.74 -10.07 -6.84
N LEU A 110 -14.83 -10.86 -7.41
CA LEU A 110 -15.20 -11.93 -8.35
C LEU A 110 -15.98 -13.06 -7.68
N TRP A 111 -15.76 -13.31 -6.39
CA TRP A 111 -16.45 -14.38 -5.69
C TRP A 111 -17.90 -14.02 -5.39
N LYS A 112 -18.14 -12.74 -5.11
CA LYS A 112 -19.48 -12.18 -4.86
C LYS A 112 -20.17 -11.63 -6.10
N ASN A 113 -19.51 -11.66 -7.26
CA ASN A 113 -19.98 -11.05 -8.51
C ASN A 113 -20.31 -9.56 -8.34
N HIS A 114 -19.54 -8.83 -7.54
CA HIS A 114 -19.72 -7.40 -7.36
C HIS A 114 -18.78 -6.63 -8.26
N TYR A 115 -19.29 -5.56 -8.85
CA TYR A 115 -18.51 -4.60 -9.63
C TYR A 115 -18.97 -3.19 -9.30
N THR A 116 -18.02 -2.28 -9.12
CA THR A 116 -18.30 -0.89 -8.75
C THR A 116 -17.37 0.02 -9.53
N SER A 117 -17.93 1.13 -10.03
CA SER A 117 -17.18 2.16 -10.74
C SER A 117 -17.60 3.53 -10.22
N ILE A 118 -16.68 4.21 -9.56
CA ILE A 118 -16.95 5.46 -8.83
C ILE A 118 -16.12 6.59 -9.43
N ASN A 119 -16.75 7.73 -9.69
CA ASN A 119 -16.01 8.96 -9.98
C ASN A 119 -15.41 9.48 -8.66
N VAL A 120 -14.09 9.64 -8.64
CA VAL A 120 -13.32 10.07 -7.47
C VAL A 120 -12.69 11.45 -7.66
N ASP A 121 -13.05 12.19 -8.71
CA ASP A 121 -12.40 13.45 -9.07
C ASP A 121 -12.50 14.49 -7.93
N LYS A 122 -13.62 14.48 -7.21
CA LYS A 122 -13.87 15.33 -6.04
C LYS A 122 -12.97 15.04 -4.83
N LEU A 123 -12.23 13.93 -4.83
CA LEU A 123 -11.27 13.61 -3.78
C LEU A 123 -9.95 14.35 -3.95
N LYS A 124 -9.70 14.99 -5.10
CA LYS A 124 -8.47 15.75 -5.31
C LYS A 124 -8.45 16.94 -4.33
N ASN A 125 -7.42 16.96 -3.49
CA ASN A 125 -7.26 17.96 -2.43
C ASN A 125 -6.10 18.92 -2.77
N GLU A 126 -6.36 20.23 -2.73
CA GLU A 126 -5.36 21.28 -2.99
C GLU A 126 -4.28 21.36 -1.90
N ASP A 127 -4.60 20.91 -0.69
CA ASP A 127 -3.66 20.85 0.45
C ASP A 127 -2.92 19.51 0.53
N CYS A 128 -3.11 18.61 -0.44
CA CYS A 128 -2.43 17.31 -0.45
C CYS A 128 -0.89 17.51 -0.52
N PRO A 129 -0.10 16.92 0.40
CA PRO A 129 1.36 17.07 0.40
C PRO A 129 2.05 16.41 -0.81
N THR A 130 1.32 15.57 -1.55
CA THR A 130 1.80 14.88 -2.75
C THR A 130 1.38 15.59 -4.04
N CYS A 131 0.08 15.86 -4.25
CA CYS A 131 -0.43 16.42 -5.53
C CYS A 131 -1.05 17.83 -5.41
N GLY A 132 -1.05 18.41 -4.22
CA GLY A 132 -1.60 19.75 -3.96
C GLY A 132 -0.68 20.88 -4.42
N VAL A 133 -0.96 22.09 -3.97
CA VAL A 133 -0.20 23.29 -4.34
C VAL A 133 1.17 23.32 -3.66
N LYS A 134 1.24 22.94 -2.38
CA LYS A 134 2.47 22.93 -1.57
C LYS A 134 2.99 21.50 -1.40
N ARG A 135 3.74 21.01 -2.38
CA ARG A 135 4.21 19.61 -2.44
C ARG A 135 5.46 19.42 -1.62
N THR A 136 5.42 18.47 -0.70
CA THR A 136 6.56 18.05 0.12
C THR A 136 7.04 16.64 -0.21
N TYR A 137 6.25 15.86 -0.97
CA TYR A 137 6.55 14.48 -1.37
C TYR A 137 7.03 13.63 -0.17
N PRO A 138 6.16 13.41 0.83
CA PRO A 138 6.55 12.88 2.13
C PRO A 138 7.28 11.54 2.05
N PHE A 139 6.91 10.66 1.12
CA PHE A 139 7.51 9.33 0.94
C PHE A 139 8.83 9.35 0.16
N LEU A 140 9.23 10.48 -0.43
CA LEU A 140 10.56 10.66 -1.02
C LEU A 140 11.56 11.30 -0.07
N SER A 141 11.08 11.88 1.04
CA SER A 141 11.97 12.48 2.03
C SER A 141 12.69 11.41 2.84
N PHE A 142 14.01 11.53 2.97
CA PHE A 142 14.86 10.55 3.67
C PHE A 142 14.50 10.42 5.16
N GLU A 143 13.95 11.47 5.77
CA GLU A 143 13.48 11.46 7.16
C GLU A 143 12.28 10.52 7.38
N ASN A 144 11.47 10.32 6.33
CA ASN A 144 10.27 9.49 6.29
C ASN A 144 10.49 8.17 5.55
N GLN A 145 11.70 7.62 5.57
CA GLN A 145 11.90 6.21 5.20
C GLN A 145 11.74 5.33 6.45
N THR A 146 11.16 4.15 6.30
CA THR A 146 11.08 3.17 7.37
C THR A 146 12.48 2.83 7.89
N LYS A 147 12.83 3.36 9.07
CA LYS A 147 14.13 3.16 9.71
C LYS A 147 14.14 1.81 10.38
N SER A 148 14.92 0.88 9.84
CA SER A 148 15.22 -0.41 10.43
C SER A 148 16.54 -0.32 11.19
N ALA A 149 16.53 -0.49 12.51
CA ALA A 149 17.75 -0.60 13.32
C ALA A 149 17.87 -2.02 13.87
N VAL A 150 19.01 -2.67 13.65
CA VAL A 150 19.33 -3.95 14.32
C VAL A 150 19.64 -3.64 15.78
N LEU A 151 18.89 -4.24 16.72
CA LEU A 151 19.17 -4.10 18.14
C LEU A 151 20.26 -5.11 18.51
N CYS A 152 21.50 -4.61 18.69
CA CYS A 152 22.64 -5.44 19.10
C CYS A 152 22.30 -6.30 20.33
N GLY A 153 22.51 -7.61 20.21
CA GLY A 153 22.35 -8.58 21.30
C GLY A 153 20.97 -9.24 21.45
N ARG A 154 20.00 -9.04 20.54
CA ARG A 154 18.63 -9.59 20.68
C ARG A 154 18.02 -10.27 19.44
N ASP A 155 18.81 -10.55 18.40
CA ASP A 155 18.34 -11.10 17.11
C ASP A 155 17.02 -10.46 16.65
N SER A 156 17.00 -9.13 16.69
CA SER A 156 15.82 -8.37 16.38
C SER A 156 16.09 -7.11 15.58
N VAL A 157 15.18 -6.83 14.66
CA VAL A 157 15.14 -5.61 13.85
C VAL A 157 13.99 -4.74 14.35
N GLN A 158 14.29 -3.51 14.72
CA GLN A 158 13.28 -2.51 15.04
C GLN A 158 12.90 -1.75 13.78
N ILE A 159 11.61 -1.79 13.44
CA ILE A 159 11.01 -1.08 12.33
C ILE A 159 10.20 0.09 12.90
N ARG A 160 10.57 1.31 12.52
CA ARG A 160 9.81 2.52 12.86
C ARG A 160 9.15 3.06 11.59
N PRO A 161 7.81 3.15 11.54
CA PRO A 161 7.12 3.76 10.41
C PRO A 161 7.51 5.23 10.32
N SER A 162 7.51 5.71 9.09
CA SER A 162 7.91 7.04 8.71
C SER A 162 6.96 8.15 9.12
N VAL A 163 5.67 7.83 9.26
CA VAL A 163 4.66 8.70 9.87
C VAL A 163 4.27 8.10 11.22
N PRO A 164 4.10 8.90 12.30
CA PRO A 164 3.55 8.41 13.55
C PRO A 164 2.15 7.81 13.32
N VAL A 165 2.02 6.50 13.45
CA VAL A 165 0.73 5.81 13.31
C VAL A 165 0.22 5.44 14.69
N VAL A 166 -0.99 5.88 15.02
CA VAL A 166 -1.70 5.37 16.21
C VAL A 166 -2.43 4.09 15.79
N ARG A 167 -1.89 2.93 16.15
CA ARG A 167 -2.48 1.63 15.83
C ARG A 167 -3.59 1.28 16.83
N ASN A 168 -4.77 0.93 16.32
CA ASN A 168 -5.80 0.28 17.13
C ASN A 168 -5.43 -1.20 17.33
N LEU A 169 -4.83 -1.51 18.49
CA LEU A 169 -4.37 -2.86 18.80
C LEU A 169 -5.49 -3.90 18.87
N GLU A 170 -6.72 -3.51 19.21
CA GLU A 170 -7.85 -4.46 19.26
C GLU A 170 -8.32 -4.84 17.86
N ALA A 171 -8.39 -3.87 16.94
CA ALA A 171 -8.69 -4.14 15.54
C ALA A 171 -7.60 -5.02 14.90
N LEU A 172 -6.33 -4.77 15.25
CA LEU A 172 -5.19 -5.53 14.76
C LEU A 172 -5.15 -6.96 15.30
N GLU A 173 -5.53 -7.17 16.57
CA GLU A 173 -5.67 -8.51 17.17
C GLU A 173 -6.69 -9.35 16.39
N LYS A 174 -7.87 -8.79 16.10
CA LYS A 174 -8.91 -9.48 15.32
C LYS A 174 -8.43 -9.85 13.91
N LEU A 175 -7.57 -9.02 13.32
CA LEU A 175 -6.98 -9.29 12.00
C LEU A 175 -5.94 -10.42 12.05
N LEU A 176 -5.06 -10.42 13.04
CA LEU A 176 -3.93 -11.37 13.14
C LEU A 176 -4.30 -12.74 13.70
N ILE A 177 -5.35 -12.84 14.54
CA ILE A 177 -5.82 -14.15 15.08
C ILE A 177 -6.15 -15.13 13.95
N ASN A 178 -6.69 -14.63 12.84
CA ASN A 178 -7.09 -15.47 11.70
C ASN A 178 -5.92 -15.86 10.79
N GLN A 179 -4.69 -15.45 11.09
CA GLN A 179 -3.51 -15.68 10.25
C GLN A 179 -2.59 -16.80 10.79
N GLY A 180 -3.12 -17.72 11.61
CA GLY A 180 -2.43 -18.95 12.00
C GLY A 180 -1.30 -18.80 13.03
N GLY A 181 -1.17 -17.63 13.67
CA GLY A 181 -0.19 -17.38 14.73
C GLY A 181 -0.81 -17.18 16.12
N THR A 182 0.03 -17.06 17.14
CA THR A 182 -0.40 -16.75 18.50
C THR A 182 -0.37 -15.25 18.74
N VAL A 183 -1.51 -14.65 19.11
CA VAL A 183 -1.60 -13.23 19.46
C VAL A 183 -1.70 -13.07 20.98
N GLN A 184 -0.91 -12.16 21.53
CA GLN A 184 -1.00 -11.71 22.92
C GLN A 184 -1.04 -10.18 22.95
N ARG A 185 -2.07 -9.61 23.58
CA ARG A 185 -2.23 -8.16 23.65
C ARG A 185 -2.27 -7.66 25.09
N ASN A 186 -1.71 -6.49 25.30
CA ASN A 186 -1.94 -5.68 26.50
C ASN A 186 -2.31 -4.23 26.10
N PRO A 187 -2.53 -3.30 27.05
CA PRO A 187 -2.91 -1.93 26.72
C PRO A 187 -1.87 -1.12 25.92
N TYR A 188 -0.62 -1.57 25.82
CA TYR A 188 0.49 -0.81 25.24
C TYR A 188 1.07 -1.43 23.97
N LEU A 189 0.99 -2.77 23.85
CA LEU A 189 1.55 -3.52 22.73
C LEU A 189 0.72 -4.77 22.39
N LEU A 190 0.93 -5.25 21.18
CA LEU A 190 0.44 -6.52 20.67
C LEU A 190 1.63 -7.35 20.19
N SER A 191 1.77 -8.57 20.71
CA SER A 191 2.75 -9.55 20.25
C SER A 191 2.06 -10.55 19.35
N TYR A 192 2.61 -10.78 18.16
CA TYR A 192 2.17 -11.82 17.24
C TYR A 192 3.35 -12.75 16.96
N THR A 193 3.20 -14.03 17.29
CA THR A 193 4.21 -15.06 17.09
C THR A 193 3.75 -16.00 15.99
N VAL A 194 4.59 -16.18 14.97
CA VAL A 194 4.36 -17.06 13.84
C VAL A 194 5.68 -17.73 13.45
N ASP A 195 5.65 -19.05 13.28
CA ASP A 195 6.84 -19.87 13.04
C ASP A 195 7.96 -19.59 14.06
N THR A 196 9.13 -19.17 13.58
CA THR A 196 10.30 -18.80 14.39
C THR A 196 10.36 -17.29 14.73
N HIS A 197 9.37 -16.52 14.29
CA HIS A 197 9.38 -15.07 14.36
C HIS A 197 8.36 -14.53 15.37
N ARG A 198 8.73 -13.43 16.04
CA ARG A 198 7.82 -12.71 16.93
C ARG A 198 7.83 -11.22 16.62
N LEU A 199 6.68 -10.71 16.18
CA LEU A 199 6.44 -9.30 15.91
C LEU A 199 5.81 -8.65 17.15
N VAL A 200 6.51 -7.70 17.76
CA VAL A 200 5.98 -6.89 18.88
C VAL A 200 5.62 -5.51 18.36
N ILE A 201 4.33 -5.21 18.32
CA ILE A 201 3.74 -4.02 17.72
C ILE A 201 3.29 -3.06 18.82
N PHE A 202 3.82 -1.85 18.80
CA PHE A 202 3.50 -0.80 19.77
C PHE A 202 2.37 0.09 19.25
N LYS A 203 1.63 0.72 20.17
CA LYS A 203 0.58 1.69 19.83
C LYS A 203 1.04 2.85 18.94
N ASP A 204 2.30 3.25 19.06
CA ASP A 204 2.92 4.33 18.30
C ASP A 204 3.46 3.89 16.93
N GLY A 205 3.11 2.67 16.50
CA GLY A 205 3.44 2.13 15.19
C GLY A 205 4.80 1.46 15.10
N ARG A 206 5.67 1.59 16.12
CA ARG A 206 6.94 0.84 16.15
C ARG A 206 6.68 -0.65 16.18
N VAL A 207 7.54 -1.41 15.52
CA VAL A 207 7.50 -2.87 15.53
C VAL A 207 8.89 -3.43 15.81
N LEU A 208 8.99 -4.44 16.66
CA LEU A 208 10.19 -5.24 16.84
C LEU A 208 9.95 -6.61 16.22
N VAL A 209 10.73 -6.95 15.21
CA VAL A 209 10.74 -8.29 14.61
C VAL A 209 11.86 -9.07 15.27
N HIS A 210 11.51 -10.06 16.09
CA HIS A 210 12.46 -11.00 16.68
C HIS A 210 12.60 -12.25 15.82
N GLY A 211 13.78 -12.87 15.87
CA GLY A 211 14.10 -14.10 15.13
C GLY A 211 14.93 -13.86 13.88
N THR A 212 15.27 -12.60 13.58
CA THR A 212 16.11 -12.23 12.43
C THR A 212 16.97 -11.00 12.72
N LYS A 213 18.16 -10.98 12.10
CA LYS A 213 19.04 -9.80 11.98
C LYS A 213 18.99 -9.19 10.59
N ASP A 214 18.36 -9.87 9.62
CA ASP A 214 18.23 -9.38 8.26
C ASP A 214 17.11 -8.34 8.19
N ILE A 215 17.49 -7.12 7.81
CA ILE A 215 16.57 -6.00 7.64
C ILE A 215 15.53 -6.30 6.56
N THR A 216 15.92 -6.99 5.50
CA THR A 216 15.06 -7.30 4.34
C THR A 216 13.98 -8.29 4.74
N GLU A 217 14.36 -9.36 5.42
CA GLU A 217 13.44 -10.35 5.99
C GLU A 217 12.48 -9.70 6.99
N ALA A 218 13.01 -8.87 7.90
CA ALA A 218 12.19 -8.16 8.88
C ALA A 218 11.17 -7.23 8.23
N LYS A 219 11.57 -6.49 7.18
CA LYS A 219 10.65 -5.64 6.40
C LYS A 219 9.59 -6.48 5.67
N SER A 220 9.97 -7.60 5.08
CA SER A 220 9.03 -8.53 4.45
C SER A 220 7.96 -9.02 5.43
N LEU A 221 8.37 -9.46 6.63
CA LEU A 221 7.44 -9.87 7.68
C LEU A 221 6.55 -8.71 8.15
N TYR A 222 7.11 -7.52 8.31
CA TYR A 222 6.34 -6.33 8.68
C TYR A 222 5.24 -6.03 7.65
N HIS A 223 5.59 -5.97 6.36
CA HIS A 223 4.62 -5.68 5.30
C HIS A 223 3.59 -6.80 5.19
N LYS A 224 4.02 -8.06 5.24
CA LYS A 224 3.14 -9.24 5.19
C LYS A 224 2.02 -9.16 6.22
N TYR A 225 2.34 -8.83 7.47
CA TYR A 225 1.38 -8.89 8.58
C TYR A 225 0.69 -7.55 8.88
N LEU A 226 1.27 -6.42 8.49
CA LEU A 226 0.81 -5.09 8.95
C LEU A 226 0.50 -4.08 7.84
N GLY A 227 0.74 -4.44 6.57
CA GLY A 227 0.58 -3.58 5.39
C GLY A 227 1.73 -2.61 5.20
#